data_AF-A0A091E740-F1
#
_entry.id   AF-A0A091E740-F1
#
_cell.length_a   1.000
_cell.length_b   1.000
_cell.length_c   1.000
_cell.angle_alpha   90.00
_cell.angle_beta   90.00
_cell.angle_gamma   90.00
#
_symmetry.space_group_name_H-M   'P 1'
#
loop_
_entity.id
_entity.type
_entity.pdbx_description
1 polymer ?
#
loop_
_entity_poly.entity_id
_entity_poly.type
_entity_poly.pdbx_seq_one_letter_code
_entity_poly.pdbx_strand_id
1 'polypeptide(L)'
;MASSVLVNVKEEVTCPICLELMVEPVSTDCGHSFCKLCITANCESTVQEQGVSTCPVCRVTFQFESLRPNRQVASIVEMLSGLTLFPEADHCERHGEKLLLFCKDDGKVICWLCERSQEHRGHDISLVEEAAQEYEVRDQGCGKRE
;
A
#
# COMPACT_ATOMS: atom_id res chain seq x y z
N MET A 1 -9.65 22.93 1.45
CA MET A 1 -9.27 23.19 0.04
C MET A 1 -8.06 22.35 -0.39
N ALA A 2 -6.91 22.41 0.29
CA ALA A 2 -5.74 21.58 -0.06
C ALA A 2 -5.99 20.06 0.09
N SER A 3 -6.78 19.65 1.09
CA SER A 3 -7.06 18.24 1.37
C SER A 3 -7.90 17.54 0.28
N SER A 4 -8.88 18.20 -0.33
CA SER A 4 -9.74 17.55 -1.34
C SER A 4 -9.00 17.27 -2.65
N VAL A 5 -8.02 18.09 -3.02
CA VAL A 5 -7.20 17.86 -4.22
C VAL A 5 -6.33 16.62 -4.04
N LEU A 6 -5.75 16.43 -2.85
CA LEU A 6 -4.93 15.25 -2.55
C LEU A 6 -5.74 13.95 -2.56
N VAL A 7 -7.00 13.99 -2.07
CA VAL A 7 -7.92 12.84 -2.14
C VAL A 7 -8.22 12.47 -3.60
N ASN A 8 -8.52 13.46 -4.45
CA ASN A 8 -8.79 13.19 -5.87
C ASN A 8 -7.57 12.62 -6.60
N VAL A 9 -6.36 13.13 -6.31
CA VAL A 9 -5.14 12.59 -6.93
C VAL A 9 -4.85 11.16 -6.46
N LYS A 10 -5.14 10.83 -5.19
CA LYS A 10 -5.02 9.46 -4.67
C LYS A 10 -5.91 8.48 -5.42
N GLU A 11 -7.16 8.85 -5.69
CA GLU A 11 -8.10 8.02 -6.46
C GLU A 11 -7.57 7.72 -7.87
N GLU A 12 -6.99 8.72 -8.54
CA GLU A 12 -6.42 8.56 -9.89
C GLU A 12 -5.20 7.63 -9.95
N VAL A 13 -4.47 7.47 -8.84
CA VAL A 13 -3.31 6.56 -8.75
C VAL A 13 -3.60 5.28 -7.98
N THR A 14 -4.88 4.99 -7.71
CA THR A 14 -5.31 3.76 -7.07
C THR A 14 -5.54 2.68 -8.12
N CYS A 15 -5.00 1.49 -7.86
CA CYS A 15 -5.19 0.34 -8.73
C CYS A 15 -6.65 -0.11 -8.70
N PRO A 16 -7.34 -0.20 -9.84
CA PRO A 16 -8.75 -0.61 -9.89
C PRO A 16 -8.97 -2.11 -9.62
N ILE A 17 -7.89 -2.91 -9.47
CA ILE A 17 -7.97 -4.34 -9.16
C ILE A 17 -7.83 -4.58 -7.65
N CYS A 18 -6.77 -4.08 -7.02
CA CYS A 18 -6.52 -4.28 -5.59
C CYS A 18 -7.02 -3.15 -4.70
N LEU A 19 -7.45 -2.02 -5.28
CA LEU A 19 -7.95 -0.83 -4.58
C LEU A 19 -6.91 -0.14 -3.67
N GLU A 20 -5.63 -0.41 -3.91
CA GLU A 20 -4.48 0.20 -3.23
C GLU A 20 -3.69 1.09 -4.20
N LEU A 21 -2.82 1.96 -3.67
CA LEU A 21 -1.89 2.73 -4.49
C LEU A 21 -1.08 1.81 -5.42
N MET A 22 -0.93 2.20 -6.69
CA MET A 22 -0.31 1.34 -7.68
C MET A 22 1.17 1.07 -7.37
N VAL A 23 1.52 -0.21 -7.22
CA VAL A 23 2.91 -0.70 -7.09
C VAL A 23 3.42 -1.17 -8.45
N GLU A 24 4.57 -0.63 -8.87
CA GLU A 24 5.11 -0.82 -10.21
C GLU A 24 4.03 -0.66 -11.31
N PRO A 25 3.40 0.53 -11.41
CA PRO A 25 2.29 0.75 -12.34
C PRO A 25 2.71 0.47 -13.78
N VAL A 26 1.87 -0.27 -14.50
CA VAL A 26 1.96 -0.48 -15.94
C VAL A 26 0.68 0.00 -16.60
N SER A 27 0.80 0.55 -17.80
CA SER A 27 -0.33 1.04 -18.59
C SER A 27 -0.57 0.15 -19.80
N THR A 28 -1.85 -0.06 -20.10
CA THR A 28 -2.32 -0.66 -21.35
C THR A 28 -2.35 0.39 -22.46
N ASP A 29 -2.47 -0.05 -23.71
CA ASP A 29 -2.66 0.80 -24.89
C ASP A 29 -3.93 1.67 -24.85
N CYS A 30 -4.97 1.22 -24.12
CA CYS A 30 -6.17 2.01 -23.87
C CYS A 30 -6.00 3.10 -22.78
N GLY A 31 -4.80 3.23 -22.18
CA GLY A 31 -4.45 4.30 -21.25
C GLY A 31 -4.73 4.02 -19.77
N HIS A 32 -5.38 2.90 -19.43
CA HIS A 32 -5.61 2.53 -18.03
C HIS A 32 -4.34 1.96 -17.39
N SER A 33 -4.15 2.23 -16.10
CA SER A 33 -2.97 1.80 -15.34
C SER A 33 -3.33 0.87 -14.19
N PHE A 34 -2.45 -0.07 -13.90
CA PHE A 34 -2.64 -1.12 -12.89
C PHE A 34 -1.31 -1.48 -12.24
N CYS A 35 -1.32 -2.09 -11.05
CA CYS A 35 -0.13 -2.76 -10.54
C CYS A 35 0.30 -3.87 -11.51
N LYS A 36 1.61 -4.00 -11.76
CA LYS A 36 2.16 -5.05 -12.62
C LYS A 36 1.68 -6.45 -12.24
N LEU A 37 1.70 -6.77 -10.94
CA LEU A 37 1.24 -8.07 -10.44
C LEU A 37 -0.26 -8.27 -10.65
N CYS A 38 -1.07 -7.24 -10.38
CA CYS A 38 -2.52 -7.33 -10.52
C CYS A 38 -2.96 -7.57 -11.96
N ILE A 39 -2.40 -6.83 -12.92
CA ILE A 39 -2.77 -7.04 -14.32
C ILE A 39 -2.24 -8.37 -14.85
N THR A 40 -1.06 -8.81 -14.41
CA THR A 40 -0.49 -10.11 -14.79
C THR A 40 -1.38 -11.27 -14.31
N ALA A 41 -1.79 -11.28 -13.04
CA ALA A 41 -2.70 -12.29 -12.50
C ALA A 41 -4.07 -12.30 -13.19
N ASN A 42 -4.58 -11.11 -13.55
CA ASN A 42 -5.82 -10.99 -14.30
C ASN A 42 -5.68 -11.55 -15.73
N CYS A 43 -4.53 -11.33 -16.37
CA CYS A 43 -4.21 -11.87 -17.69
C CYS A 43 -4.04 -13.39 -17.65
N GLU A 44 -3.37 -13.96 -16.64
CA GLU A 44 -3.20 -15.42 -16.47
C GLU A 44 -4.54 -16.18 -16.48
N SER A 45 -5.60 -15.56 -15.97
CA SER A 45 -6.96 -16.12 -15.98
C SER A 45 -7.63 -16.10 -17.36
N THR A 46 -7.09 -15.35 -18.31
CA THR A 46 -7.71 -15.03 -19.61
C THR A 46 -6.82 -15.26 -20.83
N VAL A 47 -5.55 -15.69 -20.66
CA VAL A 47 -4.64 -15.97 -21.78
C VAL A 47 -5.18 -17.14 -22.61
N GLN A 48 -5.96 -16.80 -23.64
CA GLN A 48 -6.06 -17.61 -24.84
C GLN A 48 -4.68 -17.59 -25.52
N GLU A 49 -4.37 -18.64 -26.27
CA GLU A 49 -3.05 -19.02 -26.84
C GLU A 49 -2.31 -17.93 -27.67
N GLN A 50 -2.80 -16.70 -27.72
CA GLN A 50 -2.37 -15.60 -28.58
C GLN A 50 -1.88 -14.34 -27.81
N GLY A 51 -1.76 -14.38 -26.48
CA GLY A 51 -1.19 -13.25 -25.70
C GLY A 51 -2.08 -12.00 -25.62
N VAL A 52 -3.34 -12.12 -26.04
CA VAL A 52 -4.33 -11.04 -26.01
C VAL A 52 -5.12 -11.09 -24.70
N SER A 53 -5.30 -9.94 -24.06
CA SER A 53 -6.06 -9.78 -22.82
C SER A 53 -7.04 -8.62 -22.93
N THR A 54 -7.97 -8.53 -21.98
CA THR A 54 -9.01 -7.50 -21.97
C THR A 54 -8.82 -6.57 -20.78
N CYS A 55 -8.87 -5.26 -21.02
CA CYS A 55 -8.75 -4.26 -19.96
C CYS A 55 -9.90 -4.43 -18.93
N PRO A 56 -9.60 -4.57 -17.62
CA PRO A 56 -10.63 -4.72 -16.59
C PRO A 56 -11.60 -3.54 -16.47
N VAL A 57 -11.21 -2.35 -16.93
CA VAL A 57 -12.01 -1.11 -16.79
C VAL A 57 -12.91 -0.88 -18.00
N CYS A 58 -12.31 -0.77 -19.20
CA CYS A 58 -13.04 -0.38 -20.41
C CYS A 58 -13.31 -1.54 -21.38
N ARG A 59 -12.82 -2.75 -21.07
CA ARG A 59 -12.96 -3.96 -21.90
C ARG A 59 -12.36 -3.89 -23.30
N VAL A 60 -11.49 -2.92 -23.57
CA VAL A 60 -10.67 -2.88 -24.79
C VAL A 60 -9.63 -3.99 -24.73
N THR A 61 -9.45 -4.71 -25.85
CA THR A 61 -8.43 -5.74 -25.99
C THR A 61 -7.04 -5.12 -26.16
N PHE A 62 -6.05 -5.67 -25.48
CA PHE A 62 -4.65 -5.25 -25.55
C PHE A 62 -3.73 -6.47 -25.62
N GLN A 63 -2.51 -6.29 -26.10
CA GLN A 63 -1.47 -7.32 -26.06
C GLN A 63 -0.74 -7.28 -24.73
N PHE A 64 -0.54 -8.42 -24.07
CA PHE A 64 0.14 -8.44 -22.77
C PHE A 64 1.56 -7.86 -22.87
N GLU A 65 2.24 -8.11 -23.99
CA GLU A 65 3.57 -7.61 -24.30
C GLU A 65 3.60 -6.09 -24.56
N SER A 66 2.44 -5.46 -24.82
CA SER A 66 2.35 -4.01 -25.01
C SER A 66 2.28 -3.23 -23.70
N LEU A 67 2.20 -3.91 -22.54
CA LEU A 67 2.22 -3.26 -21.23
C LEU A 67 3.50 -2.43 -21.05
N ARG A 68 3.33 -1.14 -20.76
CA ARG A 68 4.45 -0.21 -20.56
C ARG A 68 4.52 0.25 -19.11
N PRO A 69 5.70 0.22 -18.47
CA PRO A 69 5.86 0.85 -17.15
C PRO A 69 5.48 2.33 -17.20
N ASN A 70 4.65 2.77 -16.25
CA ASN A 70 4.23 4.16 -16.11
C ASN A 70 5.01 4.84 -14.99
N ARG A 71 6.21 5.34 -15.33
CA ARG A 71 7.10 6.02 -14.37
C ARG A 71 6.49 7.29 -13.78
N GLN A 72 5.59 7.96 -14.49
CA GLN A 72 4.94 9.17 -13.99
C GLN A 72 3.98 8.85 -12.85
N VAL A 73 3.13 7.82 -13.03
CA VAL A 73 2.25 7.34 -11.95
C VAL A 73 3.07 6.83 -10.77
N ALA A 74 4.16 6.09 -11.02
CA ALA A 74 5.05 5.63 -9.96
C ALA A 74 5.62 6.80 -9.13
N SER A 75 6.10 7.85 -9.80
CA SER A 75 6.63 9.05 -9.13
C SER A 75 5.54 9.79 -8.32
N ILE A 76 4.30 9.85 -8.82
CA ILE A 76 3.19 10.47 -8.08
C ILE A 76 2.85 9.64 -6.84
N VAL A 77 2.81 8.32 -6.95
CA VAL A 77 2.60 7.41 -5.80
C VAL A 77 3.70 7.63 -4.76
N GLU A 78 4.97 7.67 -5.15
CA GLU A 78 6.09 7.95 -4.24
C GLU A 78 5.96 9.32 -3.55
N MET A 79 5.59 10.36 -4.30
CA MET A 79 5.35 11.69 -3.71
C MET A 79 4.20 11.67 -2.71
N LEU A 80 3.09 10.97 -3.00
CA LEU A 80 1.95 10.88 -2.08
C LEU A 80 2.30 10.10 -0.81
N SER A 81 3.12 9.05 -0.93
CA SER A 81 3.66 8.30 0.21
C SER A 81 4.58 9.18 1.07
N GLY A 82 5.49 9.96 0.43
CA GLY A 82 6.41 10.86 1.13
C GLY A 82 5.76 12.09 1.77
N LEU A 83 4.54 12.45 1.37
CA LEU A 83 3.78 13.58 1.94
C LEU A 83 3.07 13.24 3.27
N THR A 84 3.38 12.12 3.91
CA THR A 84 2.79 11.70 5.20
C THR A 84 1.26 11.56 5.18
N LEU A 85 0.64 11.37 4.00
CA LEU A 85 -0.75 10.88 3.91
C LEU A 85 -0.87 9.42 4.35
N PHE A 86 0.29 8.76 4.47
CA PHE A 86 0.50 7.55 5.21
C PHE A 86 1.74 7.84 6.05
N PRO A 87 1.74 7.63 7.37
CA PRO A 87 3.00 7.30 8.02
C PRO A 87 3.57 6.16 7.19
N GLU A 88 4.82 6.26 6.72
CA GLU A 88 5.54 5.05 6.36
C GLU A 88 5.53 4.21 7.64
N ALA A 89 4.52 3.35 7.77
CA ALA A 89 4.41 2.50 8.92
C ALA A 89 5.60 1.58 8.80
N ASP A 90 6.62 1.87 9.60
CA ASP A 90 7.80 1.05 9.68
C ASP A 90 7.36 -0.41 9.78
N HIS A 91 8.07 -1.28 9.08
CA HIS A 91 7.73 -2.69 9.13
C HIS A 91 8.37 -3.25 10.40
N CYS A 92 7.61 -4.06 11.13
CA CYS A 92 8.12 -4.72 12.32
C CYS A 92 9.30 -5.60 11.94
N GLU A 93 10.50 -5.33 12.45
CA GLU A 93 11.70 -6.11 12.12
C GLU A 93 11.57 -7.61 12.45
N ARG A 94 10.70 -7.95 13.41
CA ARG A 94 10.45 -9.33 13.84
C ARG A 94 9.49 -10.08 12.92
N HIS A 95 8.54 -9.38 12.32
CA HIS A 95 7.39 -10.01 11.65
C HIS A 95 7.19 -9.56 10.19
N GLY A 96 7.82 -8.47 9.76
CA GLY A 96 7.61 -7.87 8.44
C GLY A 96 6.26 -7.18 8.25
N GLU A 97 5.44 -7.09 9.30
CA GLU A 97 4.10 -6.50 9.27
C GLU A 97 4.13 -5.01 9.63
N LYS A 98 3.20 -4.22 9.08
CA LYS A 98 3.12 -2.77 9.35
C LYS A 98 2.95 -2.47 10.84
N LEU A 99 3.73 -1.52 11.35
CA LEU A 99 3.62 -0.99 12.72
C LEU A 99 2.50 0.05 12.80
N LEU A 100 1.27 -0.40 13.02
CA LEU A 100 0.06 0.45 13.07
C LEU A 100 -0.56 0.56 14.47
N LEU A 101 -0.05 -0.20 15.44
CA LEU A 101 -0.58 -0.27 16.80
C LEU A 101 0.40 0.38 17.76
N PHE A 102 -0.08 1.18 18.70
CA PHE A 102 0.70 1.74 19.79
C PHE A 102 0.32 1.05 21.10
N CYS A 103 1.30 0.45 21.77
CA CYS A 103 1.14 -0.08 23.10
C CYS A 103 1.43 1.03 24.13
N LYS A 104 0.44 1.42 24.93
CA LYS A 104 0.59 2.50 25.93
C LYS A 104 1.45 2.08 27.11
N ASP A 105 1.33 0.82 27.53
CA ASP A 105 2.13 0.28 28.64
C ASP A 105 3.64 0.25 28.30
N ASP A 106 3.98 -0.08 27.05
CA ASP A 106 5.37 -0.17 26.60
C ASP A 106 5.89 1.11 25.94
N GLY A 107 5.00 2.04 25.57
CA GLY A 107 5.33 3.27 24.85
C GLY A 107 5.94 3.03 23.47
N LYS A 108 5.53 1.97 22.78
CA LYS A 108 6.13 1.51 21.51
C LYS A 108 5.08 1.26 20.44
N VAL A 109 5.49 1.46 19.19
CA VAL A 109 4.72 1.02 18.02
C VAL A 109 5.02 -0.45 17.73
N ILE A 110 3.96 -1.23 17.56
CA ILE A 110 3.95 -2.68 17.38
C ILE A 110 3.06 -3.06 16.18
N CYS A 111 3.23 -4.26 15.65
CA CYS A 111 2.33 -4.81 14.61
C CYS A 111 1.27 -5.70 15.25
N TRP A 112 0.25 -6.08 14.47
CA TRP A 112 -0.85 -6.94 14.92
C TRP A 112 -0.39 -8.34 15.41
N LEU A 113 0.77 -8.82 14.95
CA LEU A 113 1.37 -10.06 15.46
C LEU A 113 2.05 -9.85 16.82
N CYS A 114 2.62 -8.68 17.09
CA CYS A 114 3.20 -8.34 18.38
C CYS A 114 2.11 -8.24 19.47
N GLU A 115 0.96 -7.63 19.17
CA GLU A 115 -0.19 -7.58 20.08
C GLU A 115 -0.58 -8.98 20.58
N ARG A 116 -0.60 -9.96 19.68
CA ARG A 116 -0.99 -11.34 19.98
C ARG A 116 0.12 -12.16 20.62
N SER A 117 1.35 -11.64 20.65
CA SER A 117 2.49 -12.31 21.29
C SER A 117 2.35 -12.25 22.81
N GLN A 118 3.08 -13.13 23.52
CA GLN A 118 3.09 -13.08 25.00
C GLN A 118 3.68 -11.78 25.54
N GLU A 119 4.47 -11.04 24.75
CA GLU A 119 5.15 -9.81 25.17
C GLU A 119 4.19 -8.66 25.41
N HIS A 120 3.09 -8.57 24.63
CA HIS A 120 2.10 -7.48 24.73
C HIS A 120 0.71 -7.99 25.10
N ARG A 121 0.62 -9.21 25.63
CA ARG A 121 -0.66 -9.87 25.90
C ARG A 121 -1.39 -9.14 27.03
N GLY A 122 -2.47 -8.46 26.69
CA GLY A 122 -3.34 -7.76 27.64
C GLY A 122 -2.88 -6.34 28.00
N HIS A 123 -1.93 -5.78 27.24
CA HIS A 123 -1.59 -4.35 27.33
C HIS A 123 -2.67 -3.49 26.65
N ASP A 124 -2.75 -2.21 27.04
CA ASP A 124 -3.61 -1.21 26.40
C ASP A 124 -3.01 -0.79 25.06
N ILE A 125 -3.73 -1.10 23.99
CA ILE A 125 -3.29 -0.92 22.61
C ILE A 125 -4.27 0.00 21.89
N SER A 126 -3.75 0.96 21.15
CA SER A 126 -4.55 1.89 20.35
C SER A 126 -3.94 2.04 18.96
N LEU A 127 -4.73 2.47 17.97
CA LEU A 127 -4.17 2.74 16.64
C LEU A 127 -3.26 3.97 16.70
N VAL A 128 -2.15 3.93 15.95
CA VAL A 128 -1.22 5.07 15.87
C VAL A 128 -1.93 6.33 15.39
N GLU A 129 -2.88 6.21 14.46
CA GLU A 129 -3.69 7.32 13.95
C GLU A 129 -4.54 7.98 15.04
N GLU A 130 -5.00 7.21 16.04
CA GLU A 130 -5.78 7.69 17.18
C GLU A 130 -4.87 8.26 18.28
N ALA A 131 -3.70 7.66 18.50
CA ALA A 131 -2.72 8.06 19.50
C ALA A 131 -1.86 9.26 19.08
N ALA A 132 -1.74 9.56 17.79
CA ALA A 132 -0.97 10.68 17.25
C ALA A 132 -1.47 12.06 17.74
N GLN A 133 -2.72 12.14 18.22
CA GLN A 133 -3.25 13.36 18.83
C GLN A 133 -2.75 13.58 20.28
N GLU A 134 -2.24 12.55 20.94
CA GLU A 134 -1.84 12.62 22.35
C GLU A 134 -0.32 12.58 22.57
N TYR A 135 0.48 12.04 21.63
CA TYR A 135 1.92 11.85 21.83
C TYR A 135 2.74 12.04 20.53
N GLU A 136 3.79 12.88 20.58
CA GLU A 136 4.82 12.92 19.54
C GLU A 136 5.55 11.57 19.53
N VAL A 137 5.19 10.72 18.55
CA VAL A 137 5.62 9.31 18.47
C VAL A 137 7.15 9.24 18.46
N ARG A 138 7.74 8.76 19.56
CA ARG A 138 9.16 8.38 19.59
C ARG A 138 9.30 7.11 18.77
N ASP A 139 9.86 7.31 17.58
CA ASP A 139 10.29 6.31 16.62
C ASP A 139 11.34 5.37 17.25
N GLN A 140 10.84 4.38 17.99
CA GLN A 140 11.61 3.24 18.51
C GLN A 140 10.70 2.02 18.46
N GLY A 141 10.61 1.42 17.27
CA GLY A 141 9.96 0.13 17.08
C GLY A 141 10.53 -0.96 17.98
N CYS A 142 9.81 -2.06 18.12
CA CYS A 142 10.28 -3.22 18.88
C CYS A 142 11.50 -3.90 18.20
N GLY A 143 12.70 -3.40 18.47
CA GLY A 143 13.98 -4.03 18.14
C GLY A 143 14.36 -5.13 19.16
N LYS A 144 14.99 -6.19 18.66
CA LYS A 144 15.33 -7.42 19.42
C LYS A 144 16.04 -7.10 20.76
N ARG A 145 15.61 -7.75 21.85
CA ARG A 145 16.48 -8.02 23.01
C ARG A 145 17.13 -9.38 22.79
N GLU A 146 18.46 -9.39 22.82
CA GLU A 146 19.30 -10.60 22.87
C GLU A 146 18.99 -11.47 24.10
#